data_AF-E9EEQ3-F1
#
_entry.id   AF-E9EEQ3-F1
#
_cell.length_a   1.000
_cell.length_b   1.000
_cell.length_c   1.000
_cell.angle_alpha   90.00
_cell.angle_beta   90.00
_cell.angle_gamma   90.00
#
_symmetry.space_group_name_H-M   'P 1'
#
loop_
_entity.id
_entity.type
_entity.pdbx_description
1 polymer ?
#
loop_
_entity_poly.entity_id
_entity_poly.type
_entity_poly.pdbx_seq_one_letter_code
_entity_poly.pdbx_strand_id
1 'polypeptide(L)'
;MAQPKRLSLYSETELESKAPVGFPSSCPTLDLSTTWDAADKNLFIYRPPCQAVSKIHQAGAPGTQSSEVVTVTWKPDVCGGTNANISRIGWATCNVASKSPGDLLIQSKDGIFTNTTTSDDNLPRNLPQELTFLEVDTALPKVSPLPTSSAGADDDATVFTLRTGIEFLFQPPKREEYEQVNVMIVGTDDGKLQLNIYDSFLIGTFPSPVSESSNMPPYMISHAAHPHLSTHALVFAHTQTEPEFLHLVPMDLPFISSSPINLCLLASKLTTLQKLLRYIKQTQLHMQVEWKNTRELPTRFLRSVQGDLEELPSGPRSIVPALYHTVVTGHAYGPVREWLVDSLAERGHKRWDKAVVSGLENLRSLVHENFLPALERCAIILSRLRGLVQFYDDRDDIGYSATQTSRLLDIIACLSLVGHKILSNVMDELEHFNAFSTWLRLQIDRQASSTTTADELTEKEATMDTSKVLTYIESYLTHSPLDVYFDQVSEEDRQADLDHIEDGVGIFRILDAQLKKQESGQASRKALQHVDFLVSYVTTCSSRMFKDIAEATKRSVRFGKAVKLSIGQPITQMDTQICHTSGNASCPEVSHLDSK
;
A
#
# COMPACT_ATOMS: atom_id res chain seq x y z
N MET A 1 29.10 -7.61 -38.11
CA MET A 1 28.97 -8.99 -37.62
C MET A 1 28.97 -8.95 -36.10
N ALA A 2 27.79 -8.99 -35.48
CA ALA A 2 27.70 -9.15 -34.02
C ALA A 2 28.01 -10.62 -33.71
N GLN A 3 28.96 -10.87 -32.80
CA GLN A 3 29.16 -12.22 -32.27
C GLN A 3 27.81 -12.76 -31.76
N PRO A 4 27.47 -14.04 -32.03
CA PRO A 4 26.26 -14.64 -31.48
C PRO A 4 26.28 -14.43 -29.96
N LYS A 5 25.22 -13.82 -29.41
CA LYS A 5 25.02 -13.76 -27.96
C LYS A 5 24.90 -15.19 -27.48
N ARG A 6 26.04 -15.72 -27.04
CA ARG A 6 26.13 -17.00 -26.38
C ARG A 6 25.31 -16.87 -25.11
N LEU A 7 24.34 -17.74 -24.90
CA LEU A 7 23.68 -17.86 -23.60
C LEU A 7 24.80 -18.04 -22.57
N SER A 8 25.02 -17.02 -21.75
CA SER A 8 25.90 -17.13 -20.60
C SER A 8 25.04 -17.67 -19.48
N LEU A 9 25.43 -18.81 -18.93
CA LEU A 9 24.88 -19.33 -17.69
C LEU A 9 24.99 -18.21 -16.63
N TYR A 10 23.85 -17.60 -16.29
CA TYR A 10 23.79 -16.56 -15.26
C TYR A 10 23.95 -17.17 -13.87
N SER A 11 23.38 -18.36 -13.67
CA SER A 11 23.49 -19.15 -12.45
C SER A 11 23.06 -20.59 -12.66
N GLU A 12 23.63 -21.49 -11.88
CA GLU A 12 23.25 -22.89 -11.80
C GLU A 12 22.90 -23.22 -10.34
N THR A 13 21.81 -23.95 -10.14
CA THR A 13 21.35 -24.37 -8.82
C THR A 13 21.14 -25.87 -8.86
N GLU A 14 21.93 -26.60 -8.09
CA GLU A 14 21.73 -28.03 -7.87
C GLU A 14 20.70 -28.22 -6.76
N LEU A 15 19.68 -29.05 -7.02
CA LEU A 15 18.70 -29.46 -6.03
C LEU A 15 19.12 -30.81 -5.45
N GLU A 16 19.11 -30.94 -4.13
CA GLU A 16 19.49 -32.17 -3.42
C GLU A 16 18.53 -33.34 -3.70
N SER A 17 17.29 -33.03 -4.11
CA SER A 17 16.26 -34.01 -4.47
C SER A 17 15.62 -33.70 -5.83
N LYS A 18 15.12 -34.74 -6.51
CA LYS A 18 14.47 -34.61 -7.82
C LYS A 18 13.13 -33.88 -7.66
N ALA A 19 12.97 -32.76 -8.35
CA ALA A 19 11.74 -31.98 -8.32
C ALA A 19 10.53 -32.78 -8.89
N PRO A 20 9.35 -32.71 -8.25
CA PRO A 20 8.12 -33.30 -8.78
C PRO A 20 7.58 -32.56 -10.01
N VAL A 21 6.64 -33.19 -10.73
CA VAL A 21 6.01 -32.61 -11.93
C VAL A 21 5.35 -31.28 -11.58
N GLY A 22 5.68 -30.22 -12.32
CA GLY A 22 5.22 -28.86 -12.03
C GLY A 22 6.26 -27.97 -11.31
N PHE A 23 7.43 -28.51 -10.95
CA PHE A 23 8.55 -27.75 -10.39
C PHE A 23 9.84 -27.92 -11.21
N PRO A 24 10.71 -26.88 -11.28
CA PRO A 24 10.52 -25.53 -10.76
C PRO A 24 9.40 -24.77 -11.47
N SER A 25 8.59 -24.02 -10.71
CA SER A 25 7.57 -23.11 -11.25
C SER A 25 8.08 -21.69 -11.13
N SER A 26 8.33 -21.03 -12.27
CA SER A 26 8.85 -19.66 -12.29
C SER A 26 7.72 -18.66 -12.12
N CYS A 27 7.97 -17.62 -11.33
CA CYS A 27 7.07 -16.50 -11.18
C CYS A 27 6.95 -15.79 -12.53
N PRO A 28 5.72 -15.60 -13.04
CA PRO A 28 5.51 -14.94 -14.32
C PRO A 28 5.87 -13.45 -14.29
N THR A 29 5.91 -12.83 -13.11
CA THR A 29 5.98 -11.38 -12.92
C THR A 29 7.24 -10.90 -12.20
N LEU A 30 8.00 -11.78 -11.57
CA LEU A 30 9.21 -11.45 -10.81
C LEU A 30 10.31 -12.45 -11.15
N ASP A 31 11.57 -12.06 -10.94
CA ASP A 31 12.73 -12.97 -10.99
C ASP A 31 12.74 -13.91 -9.78
N LEU A 32 11.68 -14.69 -9.63
CA LEU A 32 11.47 -15.66 -8.59
C LEU A 32 11.14 -17.01 -9.20
N SER A 33 11.60 -18.09 -8.60
CA SER A 33 11.18 -19.44 -8.94
C SER A 33 10.89 -20.22 -7.67
N THR A 34 9.87 -21.06 -7.73
CA THR A 34 9.55 -21.97 -6.63
C THR A 34 10.04 -23.37 -6.96
N THR A 35 10.67 -24.04 -6.01
CA THR A 35 11.01 -25.47 -6.08
C THR A 35 10.50 -26.18 -4.84
N TRP A 36 10.24 -27.48 -4.96
CA TRP A 36 9.84 -28.33 -3.85
C TRP A 36 10.98 -29.26 -3.47
N ASP A 37 11.32 -29.30 -2.19
CA ASP A 37 12.22 -30.30 -1.63
C ASP A 37 11.41 -31.41 -0.96
N ALA A 38 11.49 -32.60 -1.54
CA ALA A 38 10.78 -33.79 -1.06
C ALA A 38 11.40 -34.39 0.21
N ALA A 39 12.69 -34.15 0.48
CA ALA A 39 13.38 -34.70 1.64
C ALA A 39 12.92 -34.03 2.94
N ASP A 40 12.95 -32.69 2.97
CA ASP A 40 12.57 -31.92 4.15
C ASP A 40 11.13 -31.36 4.09
N LYS A 41 10.36 -31.68 3.04
CA LYS A 41 8.97 -31.22 2.79
C LYS A 41 8.84 -29.70 2.85
N ASN A 42 9.70 -29.02 2.10
CA ASN A 42 9.76 -27.57 2.07
C ASN A 42 9.47 -27.04 0.66
N LEU A 43 8.66 -25.98 0.60
CA LEU A 43 8.56 -25.14 -0.57
C LEU A 43 9.57 -24.00 -0.45
N PHE A 44 10.46 -23.89 -1.42
CA PHE A 44 11.45 -22.83 -1.49
C PHE A 44 11.10 -21.83 -2.58
N ILE A 45 11.32 -20.55 -2.30
CA ILE A 45 11.24 -19.46 -3.28
C ILE A 45 12.65 -18.92 -3.47
N TYR A 46 13.17 -18.97 -4.69
CA TYR A 46 14.52 -18.53 -5.07
C TYR A 46 14.47 -17.30 -5.96
N ARG A 47 15.48 -16.45 -5.83
CA ARG A 47 15.85 -15.44 -6.82
C ARG A 47 17.24 -15.81 -7.38
N PRO A 48 17.43 -15.85 -8.71
CA PRO A 48 18.76 -16.02 -9.29
C PRO A 48 19.75 -14.95 -8.76
N PRO A 49 21.01 -15.31 -8.44
CA PRO A 49 21.68 -16.54 -8.86
C PRO A 49 21.58 -17.73 -7.89
N CYS A 50 21.08 -17.59 -6.66
CA CYS A 50 20.83 -18.68 -5.69
C CYS A 50 20.31 -18.13 -4.35
N GLN A 51 19.63 -16.98 -4.37
CA GLN A 51 19.18 -16.34 -3.14
C GLN A 51 17.84 -16.94 -2.73
N ALA A 52 17.82 -17.73 -1.65
CA ALA A 52 16.57 -18.15 -1.02
C ALA A 52 15.85 -16.90 -0.48
N VAL A 53 14.71 -16.58 -1.08
CA VAL A 53 13.84 -15.45 -0.69
C VAL A 53 12.90 -15.87 0.43
N SER A 54 12.43 -17.12 0.41
CA SER A 54 11.58 -17.68 1.46
C SER A 54 11.64 -19.20 1.49
N LYS A 55 11.41 -19.78 2.67
CA LYS A 55 11.26 -21.22 2.92
C LYS A 55 9.97 -21.45 3.69
N ILE A 56 9.07 -22.23 3.13
CA ILE A 56 7.77 -22.56 3.73
C ILE A 56 7.82 -24.04 4.11
N HIS A 57 7.74 -24.31 5.42
CA HIS A 57 7.71 -25.66 5.97
C HIS A 57 6.27 -26.12 6.18
N GLN A 58 5.93 -27.32 5.72
CA GLN A 58 4.59 -27.87 5.90
C GLN A 58 4.53 -28.75 7.16
N ALA A 59 4.05 -28.18 8.27
CA ALA A 59 3.80 -28.93 9.50
C ALA A 59 2.43 -29.64 9.43
N GLY A 60 2.42 -30.97 9.53
CA GLY A 60 1.19 -31.76 9.75
C GLY A 60 0.76 -31.72 11.21
N ALA A 61 -0.54 -31.88 11.47
CA ALA A 61 -1.03 -32.10 12.85
C ALA A 61 -0.46 -33.42 13.41
N PRO A 62 -0.25 -33.53 14.74
CA PRO A 62 0.28 -34.76 15.34
C PRO A 62 -0.60 -35.97 14.99
N GLY A 63 -0.03 -36.96 14.29
CA GLY A 63 -0.71 -38.20 13.93
C GLY A 63 -1.34 -38.27 12.53
N THR A 64 -1.19 -37.25 11.68
CA THR A 64 -1.64 -37.30 10.26
C THR A 64 -0.44 -37.21 9.30
N GLN A 65 -0.45 -37.99 8.21
CA GLN A 65 0.52 -37.83 7.12
C GLN A 65 0.35 -36.44 6.49
N SER A 66 1.44 -35.68 6.40
CA SER A 66 1.49 -34.38 5.72
C SER A 66 1.09 -34.55 4.25
N SER A 67 0.11 -33.77 3.77
CA SER A 67 -0.31 -33.76 2.36
C SER A 67 0.84 -33.32 1.44
N GLU A 68 1.02 -34.03 0.32
CA GLU A 68 2.02 -33.68 -0.70
C GLU A 68 1.56 -32.45 -1.49
N VAL A 69 2.47 -31.49 -1.73
CA VAL A 69 2.18 -30.30 -2.55
C VAL A 69 2.16 -30.72 -4.03
N VAL A 70 0.97 -30.72 -4.63
CA VAL A 70 0.74 -31.20 -6.01
C VAL A 70 0.96 -30.09 -7.06
N THR A 71 0.76 -28.82 -6.71
CA THR A 71 0.92 -27.69 -7.65
C THR A 71 1.16 -26.38 -6.91
N VAL A 72 1.92 -25.47 -7.52
CA VAL A 72 2.10 -24.08 -7.08
C VAL A 72 1.71 -23.15 -8.21
N THR A 73 0.71 -22.32 -7.95
CA THR A 73 0.24 -21.31 -8.90
C THR A 73 0.63 -19.94 -8.39
N TRP A 74 1.42 -19.20 -9.16
CA TRP A 74 1.67 -17.79 -8.90
C TRP A 74 0.38 -17.04 -9.21
N LYS A 75 -0.20 -16.37 -8.20
CA LYS A 75 -1.34 -15.48 -8.41
C LYS A 75 -0.81 -14.21 -9.09
N PRO A 76 -1.12 -13.95 -10.37
CA PRO A 76 -0.87 -12.64 -10.93
C PRO A 76 -1.88 -11.69 -10.27
N ASP A 77 -1.43 -10.66 -9.56
CA ASP A 77 -2.30 -9.52 -9.19
C ASP A 77 -2.90 -8.82 -10.43
N VAL A 78 -2.51 -9.26 -11.63
CA VAL A 78 -2.87 -8.76 -12.97
C VAL A 78 -4.18 -9.35 -13.52
N CYS A 79 -4.69 -10.46 -12.95
CA CYS A 79 -5.99 -11.05 -13.38
C CYS A 79 -7.14 -10.59 -12.48
N GLY A 80 -7.46 -9.29 -12.53
CA GLY A 80 -8.72 -8.78 -12.00
C GLY A 80 -9.92 -9.34 -12.77
N GLY A 81 -10.47 -10.46 -12.31
CA GLY A 81 -11.84 -10.89 -12.62
C GLY A 81 -12.06 -11.77 -13.87
N THR A 82 -11.03 -12.36 -14.48
CA THR A 82 -11.21 -13.31 -15.61
C THR A 82 -10.64 -14.69 -15.28
N ASN A 83 -11.44 -15.75 -15.42
CA ASN A 83 -11.05 -17.16 -15.29
C ASN A 83 -10.14 -17.67 -16.45
N ALA A 84 -9.55 -16.76 -17.23
CA ALA A 84 -8.74 -17.08 -18.40
C ALA A 84 -7.29 -17.39 -17.98
N ASN A 85 -6.67 -18.40 -18.59
CA ASN A 85 -5.28 -18.75 -18.29
C ASN A 85 -4.32 -17.84 -19.06
N ILE A 86 -3.13 -17.63 -18.48
CA ILE A 86 -2.04 -16.96 -19.18
C ILE A 86 -1.51 -17.89 -20.27
N SER A 87 -1.56 -17.44 -21.52
CA SER A 87 -0.99 -18.17 -22.66
C SER A 87 0.48 -17.82 -22.89
N ARG A 88 0.84 -16.54 -22.75
CA ARG A 88 2.21 -16.05 -23.00
C ARG A 88 2.50 -14.77 -22.25
N ILE A 89 3.76 -14.57 -21.88
CA ILE A 89 4.27 -13.32 -21.32
C ILE A 89 5.44 -12.84 -22.18
N GLY A 90 5.41 -11.57 -22.53
CA GLY A 90 6.48 -10.85 -23.18
C GLY A 90 7.02 -9.77 -22.26
N TRP A 91 8.35 -9.69 -22.13
CA TRP A 91 9.03 -8.68 -21.33
C TRP A 91 9.99 -7.88 -22.19
N ALA A 92 10.03 -6.57 -21.98
CA ALA A 92 10.95 -5.70 -22.69
C ALA A 92 11.32 -4.49 -21.85
N THR A 93 12.58 -4.08 -21.97
CA THR A 93 13.07 -2.84 -21.39
C THR A 93 13.35 -1.86 -22.52
N CYS A 94 12.69 -0.72 -22.49
CA CYS A 94 12.91 0.38 -23.44
C CYS A 94 13.79 1.44 -22.78
N ASN A 95 14.93 1.74 -23.38
CA ASN A 95 15.80 2.82 -22.97
C ASN A 95 15.15 4.16 -23.33
N VAL A 96 14.99 4.99 -22.32
CA VAL A 96 14.66 6.39 -22.47
C VAL A 96 15.92 7.08 -22.99
N ALA A 97 16.01 7.27 -24.31
CA ALA A 97 17.11 8.02 -24.88
C ALA A 97 17.12 9.43 -24.26
N SER A 98 18.10 9.71 -23.39
CA SER A 98 18.63 11.06 -23.36
C SER A 98 19.13 11.30 -24.79
N LYS A 99 18.68 12.38 -25.42
CA LYS A 99 19.33 12.84 -26.65
C LYS A 99 20.83 12.78 -26.37
N SER A 100 21.58 12.12 -27.24
CA SER A 100 23.02 12.03 -27.09
C SER A 100 23.55 13.44 -26.81
N PRO A 101 24.51 13.61 -25.88
CA PRO A 101 25.06 14.93 -25.56
C PRO A 101 25.66 15.65 -26.79
N GLY A 102 25.79 14.96 -27.93
CA GLY A 102 26.26 15.51 -29.21
C GLY A 102 25.26 16.40 -29.95
N ASP A 103 23.95 16.30 -29.71
CA ASP A 103 22.94 17.04 -30.50
C ASP A 103 22.54 18.40 -29.91
N LEU A 104 23.08 18.78 -28.74
CA LEU A 104 22.94 20.13 -28.17
C LEU A 104 24.12 21.05 -28.51
N LEU A 105 25.04 20.62 -29.35
CA LEU A 105 26.12 21.46 -29.89
C LEU A 105 25.63 22.27 -31.09
N ILE A 106 24.68 23.16 -30.86
CA ILE A 106 24.46 24.31 -31.75
C ILE A 106 24.64 25.60 -30.93
N GLN A 107 25.74 26.27 -31.27
CA GLN A 107 26.04 27.69 -31.08
C GLN A 107 26.44 28.16 -29.67
N SER A 108 27.68 27.84 -29.31
CA SER A 108 28.57 28.88 -28.75
C SER A 108 29.84 28.91 -29.58
N LYS A 109 29.90 29.85 -30.53
CA LYS A 109 31.19 30.36 -31.04
C LYS A 109 31.72 31.22 -29.91
N ASP A 110 32.70 30.71 -29.16
CA ASP A 110 33.92 31.44 -28.88
C ASP A 110 34.88 30.59 -28.03
N GLY A 111 36.13 30.53 -28.51
CA GLY A 111 37.31 30.67 -27.67
C GLY A 111 37.69 29.51 -26.74
N ILE A 112 38.67 28.72 -27.22
CA ILE A 112 39.86 28.28 -26.46
C ILE A 112 39.59 27.54 -25.15
N PHE A 113 39.82 26.22 -25.11
CA PHE A 113 40.78 25.63 -24.17
C PHE A 113 41.24 24.25 -24.66
N THR A 114 42.54 24.07 -24.54
CA THR A 114 43.38 22.96 -25.00
C THR A 114 43.28 21.73 -24.10
N ASN A 115 43.29 20.56 -24.74
CA ASN A 115 43.79 19.26 -24.30
C ASN A 115 44.06 19.04 -22.80
N THR A 116 43.22 18.23 -22.17
CA THR A 116 43.62 17.38 -21.03
C THR A 116 42.94 16.02 -21.14
N THR A 117 43.76 15.00 -21.35
CA THR A 117 43.43 13.59 -21.16
C THR A 117 43.29 13.32 -19.66
N THR A 118 42.06 13.19 -19.19
CA THR A 118 41.73 12.64 -17.86
C THR A 118 40.47 11.79 -17.96
N SER A 119 40.52 10.65 -17.26
CA SER A 119 39.52 9.60 -17.12
C SER A 119 38.05 10.01 -17.35
N ASP A 120 37.41 9.19 -18.17
CA ASP A 120 36.09 9.30 -18.80
C ASP A 120 34.89 9.16 -17.82
N ASP A 121 34.94 9.77 -16.63
CA ASP A 121 33.96 9.55 -15.55
C ASP A 121 33.21 10.82 -15.10
N ASN A 122 33.32 11.92 -15.86
CA ASN A 122 32.58 13.16 -15.56
C ASN A 122 32.18 13.90 -16.84
N LEU A 123 31.27 13.32 -17.64
CA LEU A 123 30.42 14.16 -18.48
C LEU A 123 29.59 15.10 -17.57
N PRO A 124 29.29 16.34 -18.00
CA PRO A 124 28.47 17.25 -17.23
C PRO A 124 27.10 16.60 -17.01
N ARG A 125 26.84 16.23 -15.76
CA ARG A 125 25.57 15.65 -15.30
C ARG A 125 24.44 16.55 -15.79
N ASN A 126 23.42 15.97 -16.39
CA ASN A 126 22.24 16.70 -16.83
C ASN A 126 21.53 17.27 -15.59
N LEU A 127 21.91 18.48 -15.17
CA LEU A 127 21.42 19.13 -13.95
C LEU A 127 19.88 19.18 -13.90
N PRO A 128 19.16 19.50 -15.00
CA PRO A 128 17.70 19.36 -15.03
C PRO A 128 17.19 17.96 -14.66
N GLN A 129 17.82 16.89 -15.17
CA GLN A 129 17.44 15.51 -14.85
C GLN A 129 17.73 15.16 -13.38
N GLU A 130 18.88 15.59 -12.85
CA GLU A 130 19.24 15.42 -11.43
C GLU A 130 18.24 16.12 -10.50
N LEU A 131 17.85 17.35 -10.83
CA LEU A 131 16.81 18.08 -10.08
C LEU A 131 15.43 17.42 -10.21
N THR A 132 15.13 16.86 -11.38
CA THR A 132 13.85 16.19 -11.66
C THR A 132 13.69 14.90 -10.89
N PHE A 133 14.78 14.19 -10.56
CA PHE A 133 14.76 12.94 -9.79
C PHE A 133 15.28 13.10 -8.36
N LEU A 134 15.55 14.33 -7.91
CA LEU A 134 15.90 14.60 -6.53
C LEU A 134 14.78 14.09 -5.59
N GLU A 135 15.11 13.12 -4.76
CA GLU A 135 14.15 12.49 -3.86
C GLU A 135 14.21 13.13 -2.47
N VAL A 136 13.35 14.12 -2.23
CA VAL A 136 13.17 14.73 -0.91
C VAL A 136 12.71 13.68 0.12
N ASP A 137 12.03 12.63 -0.34
CA ASP A 137 11.55 11.51 0.47
C ASP A 137 12.69 10.77 1.21
N THR A 138 13.90 10.75 0.63
CA THR A 138 15.07 10.10 1.24
C THR A 138 15.64 10.87 2.43
N ALA A 139 15.31 12.16 2.55
CA ALA A 139 15.71 12.99 3.70
C ALA A 139 14.74 12.84 4.89
N LEU A 140 13.55 12.25 4.66
CA LEU A 140 12.61 11.97 5.72
C LEU A 140 13.04 10.72 6.51
N PRO A 141 12.63 10.59 7.79
CA PRO A 141 12.79 9.34 8.53
C PRO A 141 12.23 8.15 7.74
N LYS A 142 12.66 6.92 8.01
CA LYS A 142 12.03 5.74 7.39
C LYS A 142 10.63 5.50 7.98
N VAL A 143 9.74 4.90 7.20
CA VAL A 143 8.44 4.44 7.69
C VAL A 143 8.68 3.31 8.71
N SER A 144 8.04 3.38 9.87
CA SER A 144 8.19 2.37 10.92
C SER A 144 7.31 1.14 10.66
N PRO A 145 7.73 -0.07 11.08
CA PRO A 145 6.84 -1.23 11.04
C PRO A 145 5.64 -1.03 11.98
N LEU A 146 4.51 -1.65 11.63
CA LEU A 146 3.30 -1.66 12.45
C LEU A 146 3.39 -2.71 13.58
N PRO A 147 2.70 -2.49 14.71
CA PRO A 147 2.74 -3.43 15.84
C PRO A 147 2.02 -4.74 15.50
N THR A 148 2.63 -5.87 15.84
CA THR A 148 2.03 -7.20 15.58
C THR A 148 0.80 -7.49 16.44
N SER A 149 0.65 -6.83 17.59
CA SER A 149 -0.43 -7.09 18.56
C SER A 149 -1.83 -6.75 18.04
N SER A 150 -1.94 -5.77 17.15
CA SER A 150 -3.19 -5.31 16.52
C SER A 150 -3.30 -5.71 15.05
N ALA A 151 -2.41 -6.59 14.57
CA ALA A 151 -2.39 -7.04 13.19
C ALA A 151 -3.58 -7.97 12.88
N GLY A 152 -4.26 -7.68 11.78
CA GLY A 152 -5.26 -8.58 11.21
C GLY A 152 -4.63 -9.79 10.50
N ALA A 153 -5.48 -10.69 10.00
CA ALA A 153 -5.04 -11.85 9.21
C ALA A 153 -4.79 -11.54 7.72
N ASP A 154 -4.78 -10.25 7.35
CA ASP A 154 -4.63 -9.80 5.96
C ASP A 154 -3.16 -9.83 5.51
N ASP A 155 -2.93 -9.99 4.21
CA ASP A 155 -1.59 -10.06 3.62
C ASP A 155 -0.81 -8.76 3.92
N ASP A 156 -1.47 -7.60 3.82
CA ASP A 156 -0.89 -6.29 4.12
C ASP A 156 -0.45 -6.18 5.60
N ALA A 157 -1.20 -6.80 6.52
CA ALA A 157 -0.82 -6.84 7.92
C ALA A 157 0.51 -7.59 8.12
N THR A 158 0.74 -8.68 7.38
CA THR A 158 2.01 -9.42 7.45
C THR A 158 3.18 -8.62 6.89
N VAL A 159 2.97 -7.91 5.78
CA VAL A 159 4.05 -7.16 5.12
C VAL A 159 4.43 -5.91 5.93
N PHE A 160 3.46 -5.17 6.45
CA PHE A 160 3.71 -3.91 7.14
C PHE A 160 4.14 -4.06 8.60
N THR A 161 3.95 -5.24 9.22
CA THR A 161 4.49 -5.54 10.56
C THR A 161 5.95 -5.95 10.52
N LEU A 162 6.45 -6.45 9.38
CA LEU A 162 7.84 -6.85 9.20
C LEU A 162 8.70 -5.68 8.71
N ARG A 163 9.80 -5.41 9.42
CA ARG A 163 10.79 -4.41 9.00
C ARG A 163 11.35 -4.71 7.60
N THR A 164 11.61 -5.97 7.30
CA THR A 164 12.08 -6.41 5.97
C THR A 164 11.02 -6.18 4.89
N GLY A 165 9.74 -6.34 5.21
CA GLY A 165 8.63 -6.04 4.31
C GLY A 165 8.53 -4.55 3.99
N ILE A 166 8.60 -3.69 5.01
CA ILE A 166 8.67 -2.23 4.86
C ILE A 166 9.88 -1.81 4.03
N GLU A 167 11.07 -2.30 4.37
CA GLU A 167 12.31 -1.99 3.65
C GLU A 167 12.30 -2.52 2.21
N PHE A 168 11.56 -3.57 1.91
CA PHE A 168 11.35 -4.06 0.54
C PHE A 168 10.37 -3.20 -0.26
N LEU A 169 9.27 -2.76 0.36
CA LEU A 169 8.26 -1.97 -0.33
C LEU A 169 8.71 -0.53 -0.60
N PHE A 170 9.41 0.10 0.34
CA PHE A 170 9.84 1.51 0.25
C PHE A 170 11.31 1.65 -0.10
N GLN A 171 11.80 0.87 -1.06
CA GLN A 171 13.14 1.04 -1.60
C GLN A 171 13.21 2.28 -2.49
N PRO A 172 14.19 3.17 -2.30
CA PRO A 172 14.42 4.26 -3.25
C PRO A 172 14.80 3.63 -4.60
N PRO A 173 14.23 4.11 -5.72
CA PRO A 173 14.57 3.60 -7.03
C PRO A 173 16.05 3.85 -7.32
N LYS A 174 16.68 2.92 -8.03
CA LYS A 174 18.06 3.12 -8.47
C LYS A 174 18.10 4.13 -9.62
N ARG A 175 19.25 4.78 -9.81
CA ARG A 175 19.40 5.80 -10.85
C ARG A 175 19.13 5.23 -12.25
N GLU A 176 19.59 4.01 -12.49
CA GLU A 176 19.46 3.33 -13.79
C GLU A 176 17.99 3.03 -14.13
N GLU A 177 17.11 2.92 -13.13
CA GLU A 177 15.69 2.65 -13.30
C GLU A 177 14.92 3.88 -13.83
N TYR A 178 15.46 5.10 -13.66
CA TYR A 178 14.85 6.32 -14.21
C TYR A 178 15.09 6.50 -15.72
N GLU A 179 16.02 5.74 -16.30
CA GLU A 179 16.37 5.82 -17.72
C GLU A 179 15.76 4.67 -18.55
N GLN A 180 14.93 3.84 -17.92
CA GLN A 180 14.38 2.64 -18.51
C GLN A 180 12.87 2.56 -18.24
N VAL A 181 12.12 2.10 -19.23
CA VAL A 181 10.71 1.74 -19.10
C VAL A 181 10.61 0.24 -19.28
N ASN A 182 10.23 -0.47 -18.21
CA ASN A 182 9.93 -1.89 -18.27
C ASN A 182 8.49 -2.08 -18.72
N VAL A 183 8.31 -2.87 -19.77
CA VAL A 183 7.04 -3.16 -20.42
C VAL A 183 6.77 -4.66 -20.32
N MET A 184 5.65 -5.02 -19.73
CA MET A 184 5.15 -6.38 -19.64
C MET A 184 3.86 -6.51 -20.45
N ILE A 185 3.83 -7.49 -21.36
CA ILE A 185 2.67 -7.82 -22.18
C ILE A 185 2.26 -9.25 -21.85
N VAL A 186 1.03 -9.44 -21.39
CA VAL A 186 0.47 -10.75 -21.05
C VAL A 186 -0.62 -11.09 -22.05
N GLY A 187 -0.49 -12.21 -22.74
CA GLY A 187 -1.54 -12.78 -23.60
C GLY A 187 -2.29 -13.87 -22.86
N THR A 188 -3.61 -13.88 -22.97
CA THR A 188 -4.49 -14.88 -22.36
C THR A 188 -5.03 -15.86 -23.41
N ASP A 189 -5.44 -17.04 -22.96
CA ASP A 189 -6.03 -18.08 -23.82
C ASP A 189 -7.38 -17.68 -24.45
N ASP A 190 -8.08 -16.71 -23.85
CA ASP A 190 -9.28 -16.06 -24.42
C ASP A 190 -8.94 -14.99 -25.49
N GLY A 191 -7.68 -14.87 -25.89
CA GLY A 191 -7.20 -14.00 -26.96
C GLY A 191 -7.04 -12.53 -26.57
N LYS A 192 -7.17 -12.18 -25.29
CA LYS A 192 -6.92 -10.81 -24.81
C LYS A 192 -5.43 -10.57 -24.57
N LEU A 193 -5.09 -9.29 -24.55
CA LEU A 193 -3.78 -8.78 -24.18
C LEU A 193 -3.92 -7.88 -22.96
N GLN A 194 -3.00 -7.98 -22.02
CA GLN A 194 -2.84 -7.03 -20.92
C GLN A 194 -1.49 -6.36 -21.03
N LEU A 195 -1.47 -5.04 -20.87
CA LEU A 195 -0.26 -4.23 -20.88
C LEU A 195 -0.03 -3.65 -19.49
N ASN A 196 1.17 -3.86 -18.95
CA ASN A 196 1.62 -3.31 -17.68
C ASN A 196 3.00 -2.65 -17.88
N ILE A 197 3.26 -1.56 -17.14
CA ILE A 197 4.59 -0.94 -17.07
C ILE A 197 5.09 -0.91 -15.63
N TYR A 198 6.40 -1.05 -15.44
CA TYR A 198 7.04 -1.10 -14.11
C TYR A 198 6.38 -2.11 -13.15
N ASP A 199 5.87 -3.20 -13.71
CA ASP A 199 5.39 -4.41 -13.04
C ASP A 199 4.15 -4.21 -12.16
N SER A 200 3.76 -2.96 -11.94
CA SER A 200 2.77 -2.53 -10.96
C SER A 200 1.70 -1.60 -11.56
N PHE A 201 1.93 -1.03 -12.74
CA PHE A 201 1.01 -0.07 -13.36
C PHE A 201 0.32 -0.66 -14.60
N LEU A 202 -0.84 -1.29 -14.37
CA LEU A 202 -1.70 -1.82 -15.42
C LEU A 202 -2.23 -0.68 -16.31
N ILE A 203 -1.78 -0.66 -17.56
CA ILE A 203 -2.29 0.26 -18.59
C ILE A 203 -3.69 -0.18 -19.02
N GLY A 204 -3.88 -1.49 -19.20
CA GLY A 204 -5.20 -2.06 -19.42
C GLY A 204 -5.20 -3.30 -20.28
N THR A 205 -6.42 -3.79 -20.51
CA THR A 205 -6.69 -4.98 -21.32
C THR A 205 -7.22 -4.59 -22.70
N PHE A 206 -6.70 -5.23 -23.73
CA PHE A 206 -7.06 -5.07 -25.14
C PHE A 206 -7.63 -6.38 -25.70
N PRO A 207 -8.65 -6.32 -26.57
CA PRO A 207 -9.08 -7.48 -27.34
C PRO A 207 -7.99 -7.90 -28.34
N SER A 208 -8.10 -9.11 -28.89
CA SER A 208 -7.19 -9.56 -29.95
C SER A 208 -7.19 -8.55 -31.10
N PRO A 209 -6.03 -8.01 -31.50
CA PRO A 209 -5.93 -7.05 -32.61
C PRO A 209 -6.12 -7.72 -33.98
N VAL A 210 -6.23 -9.04 -34.01
CA VAL A 210 -6.50 -9.82 -35.22
C VAL A 210 -7.99 -10.09 -35.32
N SER A 211 -8.63 -9.53 -36.34
CA SER A 211 -10.05 -9.78 -36.63
C SER A 211 -10.17 -10.83 -37.73
N GLU A 212 -10.47 -12.08 -37.36
CA GLU A 212 -10.89 -13.14 -38.28
C GLU A 212 -12.25 -13.70 -37.83
N SER A 213 -13.08 -14.15 -38.77
CA SER A 213 -14.44 -14.67 -38.55
C SER A 213 -14.49 -16.08 -37.93
N SER A 214 -13.49 -16.41 -37.11
CA SER A 214 -13.34 -17.67 -36.39
C SER A 214 -14.12 -17.63 -35.08
N ASN A 215 -14.68 -18.77 -34.65
CA ASN A 215 -15.35 -18.88 -33.34
C ASN A 215 -14.38 -18.75 -32.15
N MET A 216 -13.07 -18.89 -32.38
CA MET A 216 -12.04 -18.75 -31.35
C MET A 216 -11.06 -17.63 -31.75
N PRO A 217 -10.86 -16.59 -30.92
CA PRO A 217 -9.91 -15.53 -31.22
C PRO A 217 -8.48 -16.08 -31.15
N PRO A 218 -7.58 -15.66 -32.05
CA PRO A 218 -6.17 -16.06 -31.97
C PRO A 218 -5.53 -15.41 -30.74
N TYR A 219 -4.64 -16.15 -30.09
CA TYR A 219 -3.90 -15.72 -28.90
C TYR A 219 -2.41 -15.51 -29.21
N MET A 220 -1.75 -14.76 -28.34
CA MET A 220 -0.35 -14.40 -28.49
C MET A 220 0.55 -15.62 -28.25
N ILE A 221 1.43 -15.93 -29.20
CA ILE A 221 2.40 -17.03 -29.10
C ILE A 221 3.85 -16.54 -29.04
N SER A 222 4.11 -15.33 -29.54
CA SER A 222 5.45 -14.72 -29.47
C SER A 222 5.38 -13.21 -29.29
N HIS A 223 6.43 -12.67 -28.66
CA HIS A 223 6.67 -11.26 -28.44
C HIS A 223 8.15 -10.97 -28.71
N ALA A 224 8.41 -9.87 -29.40
CA ALA A 224 9.76 -9.36 -29.60
C ALA A 224 9.76 -7.83 -29.46
N ALA A 225 10.87 -7.29 -28.97
CA ALA A 225 11.07 -5.87 -28.77
C ALA A 225 12.54 -5.50 -29.00
N HIS A 226 12.81 -4.20 -29.19
CA HIS A 226 14.16 -3.67 -29.24
C HIS A 226 14.32 -2.54 -28.22
N PRO A 227 15.41 -2.50 -27.42
CA PRO A 227 15.52 -1.52 -26.34
C PRO A 227 15.46 -0.05 -26.76
N HIS A 228 15.73 0.27 -28.02
CA HIS A 228 15.73 1.65 -28.52
C HIS A 228 14.46 2.00 -29.34
N LEU A 229 13.46 1.13 -29.38
CA LEU A 229 12.21 1.35 -30.13
C LEU A 229 11.00 1.23 -29.20
N SER A 230 10.01 2.10 -29.37
CA SER A 230 8.71 2.01 -28.67
C SER A 230 7.76 0.98 -29.27
N THR A 231 8.13 0.38 -30.40
CA THR A 231 7.31 -0.57 -31.14
C THR A 231 7.72 -2.00 -30.82
N HIS A 232 6.73 -2.80 -30.45
CA HIS A 232 6.83 -4.23 -30.17
C HIS A 232 6.23 -5.03 -31.33
N ALA A 233 6.74 -6.24 -31.55
CA ALA A 233 6.23 -7.18 -32.54
C ALA A 233 5.55 -8.31 -31.79
N LEU A 234 4.24 -8.42 -32.00
CA LEU A 234 3.41 -9.47 -31.41
C LEU A 234 3.05 -10.48 -32.50
N VAL A 235 3.08 -11.77 -32.17
CA VAL A 235 2.66 -12.82 -33.10
C VAL A 235 1.52 -13.62 -32.50
N PHE A 236 0.45 -13.75 -33.28
CA PHE A 236 -0.77 -14.44 -32.91
C PHE A 236 -0.99 -15.68 -33.77
N ALA A 237 -1.58 -16.70 -33.17
CA ALA A 237 -2.03 -17.92 -33.83
C ALA A 237 -3.26 -18.51 -33.13
N HIS A 238 -3.97 -19.39 -33.82
CA HIS A 238 -5.10 -20.15 -33.24
C HIS A 238 -4.63 -21.41 -32.49
N THR A 239 -3.47 -21.94 -32.85
CA THR A 239 -2.85 -23.13 -32.24
C THR A 239 -1.41 -22.81 -31.82
N GLN A 240 -0.99 -23.30 -30.64
CA GLN A 240 0.39 -23.17 -30.15
C GLN A 240 1.33 -24.11 -30.90
N THR A 241 0.84 -25.30 -31.20
CA THR A 241 1.57 -26.34 -31.91
C THR A 241 1.21 -26.31 -33.38
N GLU A 242 2.24 -26.14 -34.22
CA GLU A 242 2.16 -26.25 -35.68
C GLU A 242 1.05 -25.39 -36.32
N PRO A 243 1.02 -24.06 -36.08
CA PRO A 243 0.04 -23.19 -36.72
C PRO A 243 0.21 -23.12 -38.24
N GLU A 244 -0.90 -23.18 -38.97
CA GLU A 244 -0.92 -23.01 -40.44
C GLU A 244 -0.71 -21.55 -40.86
N PHE A 245 -1.15 -20.61 -40.02
CA PHE A 245 -1.09 -19.17 -40.25
C PHE A 245 -0.61 -18.46 -39.00
N LEU A 246 0.28 -17.49 -39.19
CA LEU A 246 0.71 -16.55 -38.17
C LEU A 246 0.20 -15.16 -38.50
N HIS A 247 -0.08 -14.37 -37.48
CA HIS A 247 -0.41 -12.96 -37.63
C HIS A 247 0.63 -12.12 -36.90
N LEU A 248 1.45 -11.41 -37.67
CA LEU A 248 2.38 -10.44 -37.11
C LEU A 248 1.65 -9.10 -36.94
N VAL A 249 1.64 -8.58 -35.71
CA VAL A 249 0.98 -7.33 -35.34
C VAL A 249 2.01 -6.43 -34.66
N PRO A 250 2.36 -5.28 -35.26
CA PRO A 250 3.16 -4.28 -34.56
C PRO A 250 2.28 -3.54 -33.55
N MET A 251 2.78 -3.41 -32.31
CA MET A 251 2.15 -2.65 -31.23
C MET A 251 3.07 -1.49 -30.89
N ASP A 252 2.65 -0.26 -31.14
CA ASP A 252 3.41 0.93 -30.83
C ASP A 252 2.94 1.58 -29.53
N LEU A 253 3.92 1.97 -28.70
CA LEU A 253 3.74 2.60 -27.39
C LEU A 253 4.27 4.04 -27.42
N PRO A 254 3.58 4.98 -28.11
CA PRO A 254 4.10 6.32 -28.36
C PRO A 254 4.34 7.14 -27.08
N PHE A 255 3.67 6.81 -25.98
CA PHE A 255 3.90 7.45 -24.68
C PHE A 255 5.32 7.21 -24.12
N ILE A 256 6.01 6.16 -24.56
CA ILE A 256 7.41 5.89 -24.20
C ILE A 256 8.34 6.88 -24.89
N SER A 257 8.08 7.24 -26.15
CA SER A 257 8.94 8.15 -26.93
C SER A 257 8.56 9.62 -26.79
N SER A 258 7.29 9.94 -26.52
CA SER A 258 6.79 11.32 -26.44
C SER A 258 7.22 12.07 -25.17
N SER A 259 7.31 11.36 -24.04
CA SER A 259 7.53 11.98 -22.73
C SER A 259 8.08 11.00 -21.68
N PRO A 260 9.25 10.38 -21.93
CA PRO A 260 9.73 9.29 -21.09
C PRO A 260 10.12 9.69 -19.66
N ILE A 261 10.74 10.87 -19.47
CA ILE A 261 11.16 11.36 -18.15
C ILE A 261 9.95 11.50 -17.20
N ASN A 262 8.82 11.99 -17.73
CA ASN A 262 7.61 12.12 -16.94
C ASN A 262 6.96 10.78 -16.66
N LEU A 263 7.08 9.79 -17.56
CA LEU A 263 6.53 8.45 -17.35
C LEU A 263 7.23 7.72 -16.20
N CYS A 264 8.57 7.72 -16.17
CA CYS A 264 9.34 7.11 -15.08
C CYS A 264 9.00 7.75 -13.73
N LEU A 265 8.97 9.10 -13.70
CA LEU A 265 8.65 9.84 -12.50
C LEU A 265 7.21 9.61 -12.04
N LEU A 266 6.26 9.63 -12.98
CA LEU A 266 4.85 9.38 -12.71
C LEU A 266 4.67 7.97 -12.14
N ALA A 267 5.19 6.94 -12.80
CA ALA A 267 5.07 5.56 -12.34
C ALA A 267 5.67 5.37 -10.94
N SER A 268 6.90 5.84 -10.71
CA SER A 268 7.56 5.76 -9.40
C SER A 268 6.71 6.41 -8.29
N LYS A 269 6.21 7.63 -8.54
CA LYS A 269 5.43 8.38 -7.55
C LYS A 269 4.03 7.83 -7.34
N LEU A 270 3.35 7.33 -8.38
CA LEU A 270 2.05 6.63 -8.24
C LEU A 270 2.20 5.31 -7.48
N THR A 271 3.21 4.49 -7.79
CA THR A 271 3.46 3.24 -7.09
C THR A 271 3.80 3.48 -5.61
N THR A 272 4.58 4.52 -5.32
CA THR A 272 4.88 4.91 -3.93
C THR A 272 3.63 5.40 -3.21
N LEU A 273 2.79 6.21 -3.86
CA LEU A 273 1.51 6.66 -3.32
C LEU A 273 0.58 5.47 -3.01
N GLN A 274 0.46 4.50 -3.92
CA GLN A 274 -0.34 3.28 -3.69
C GLN A 274 0.12 2.49 -2.47
N LYS A 275 1.44 2.31 -2.31
CA LYS A 275 2.03 1.64 -1.14
C LYS A 275 1.74 2.41 0.15
N LEU A 276 1.86 3.74 0.14
CA LEU A 276 1.54 4.59 1.29
C LEU A 276 0.05 4.53 1.65
N LEU A 277 -0.86 4.55 0.67
CA LEU A 277 -2.29 4.45 0.92
C LEU A 277 -2.67 3.11 1.57
N ARG A 278 -2.07 2.00 1.14
CA ARG A 278 -2.19 0.68 1.78
C ARG A 278 -1.68 0.71 3.23
N TYR A 279 -0.51 1.30 3.44
CA TYR A 279 0.06 1.47 4.77
C TYR A 279 -0.81 2.33 5.70
N ILE A 280 -1.38 3.43 5.20
CA ILE A 280 -2.32 4.30 5.93
C ILE A 280 -3.59 3.52 6.28
N LYS A 281 -4.15 2.74 5.35
CA LYS A 281 -5.31 1.89 5.61
C LYS A 281 -5.02 0.89 6.72
N GLN A 282 -3.87 0.21 6.66
CA GLN A 282 -3.48 -0.72 7.72
C GLN A 282 -3.30 0.02 9.06
N THR A 283 -2.61 1.15 9.08
CA THR A 283 -2.43 1.96 10.31
C THR A 283 -3.78 2.35 10.92
N GLN A 284 -4.74 2.78 10.10
CA GLN A 284 -6.10 3.11 10.53
C GLN A 284 -6.83 1.92 11.16
N LEU A 285 -6.66 0.71 10.63
CA LEU A 285 -7.24 -0.52 11.21
C LEU A 285 -6.63 -0.83 12.59
N HIS A 286 -5.30 -0.70 12.73
CA HIS A 286 -4.63 -0.88 14.02
C HIS A 286 -5.12 0.15 15.05
N MET A 287 -5.27 1.42 14.65
CA MET A 287 -5.81 2.47 15.52
C MET A 287 -7.20 2.11 16.06
N GLN A 288 -8.08 1.55 15.21
CA GLN A 288 -9.41 1.10 15.64
C GLN A 288 -9.36 -0.08 16.62
N VAL A 289 -8.45 -1.02 16.43
CA VAL A 289 -8.28 -2.18 17.32
C VAL A 289 -7.78 -1.73 18.70
N GLU A 290 -6.72 -0.92 18.74
CA GLU A 290 -6.19 -0.39 20.00
C GLU A 290 -7.24 0.46 20.72
N TRP A 291 -8.01 1.28 19.98
CA TRP A 291 -9.13 2.02 20.55
C TRP A 291 -10.16 1.11 21.24
N LYS A 292 -10.65 0.08 20.53
CA LYS A 292 -11.61 -0.88 21.11
C LYS A 292 -11.05 -1.57 22.35
N ASN A 293 -9.78 -1.96 22.34
CA ASN A 293 -9.12 -2.59 23.47
C ASN A 293 -9.13 -1.71 24.73
N THR A 294 -9.03 -0.38 24.58
CA THR A 294 -9.12 0.55 25.72
C THR A 294 -10.52 0.59 26.34
N ARG A 295 -11.59 0.29 25.58
CA ARG A 295 -12.98 0.45 26.02
C ARG A 295 -13.65 -0.83 26.48
N GLU A 296 -13.35 -1.96 25.84
CA GLU A 296 -14.10 -3.20 26.06
C GLU A 296 -14.07 -3.67 27.52
N LEU A 297 -12.89 -3.68 28.14
CA LEU A 297 -12.74 -4.15 29.51
C LEU A 297 -13.34 -3.17 30.53
N PRO A 298 -13.03 -1.85 30.51
CA PRO A 298 -13.67 -0.87 31.39
C PRO A 298 -15.19 -0.89 31.30
N THR A 299 -15.75 -0.96 30.09
CA THR A 299 -17.20 -0.98 29.88
C THR A 299 -17.86 -2.18 30.57
N ARG A 300 -17.19 -3.34 30.61
CA ARG A 300 -17.70 -4.53 31.33
C ARG A 300 -17.70 -4.32 32.84
N PHE A 301 -16.66 -3.70 33.41
CA PHE A 301 -16.60 -3.37 34.84
C PHE A 301 -17.64 -2.33 35.25
N LEU A 302 -17.89 -1.32 34.40
CA LEU A 302 -18.91 -0.32 34.66
C LEU A 302 -20.32 -0.90 34.58
N ARG A 303 -20.58 -1.78 33.60
CA ARG A 303 -21.88 -2.43 33.45
C ARG A 303 -22.23 -3.35 34.61
N SER A 304 -21.24 -3.96 35.28
CA SER A 304 -21.51 -4.87 36.39
C SER A 304 -22.09 -4.17 37.63
N VAL A 305 -21.76 -2.90 37.87
CA VAL A 305 -22.26 -2.12 39.01
C VAL A 305 -23.47 -1.26 38.66
N GLN A 306 -23.67 -0.96 37.37
CA GLN A 306 -24.76 -0.10 36.91
C GLN A 306 -26.15 -0.65 37.28
N GLY A 307 -26.35 -1.97 37.19
CA GLY A 307 -27.63 -2.60 37.59
C GLY A 307 -27.94 -2.40 39.08
N ASP A 308 -26.97 -2.65 39.96
CA ASP A 308 -27.14 -2.50 41.40
C ASP A 308 -27.39 -1.03 41.81
N LEU A 309 -26.80 -0.07 41.07
CA LEU A 309 -27.03 1.36 41.28
C LEU A 309 -28.44 1.80 40.86
N GLU A 310 -29.03 1.18 39.84
CA GLU A 310 -30.39 1.49 39.38
C GLU A 310 -31.47 1.02 40.38
N GLU A 311 -31.19 -0.05 41.12
CA GLU A 311 -32.09 -0.64 42.12
C GLU A 311 -32.10 0.11 43.47
N LEU A 312 -31.20 1.09 43.67
CA LEU A 312 -31.13 1.85 44.91
C LEU A 312 -32.41 2.67 45.18
N PRO A 313 -32.97 2.61 46.41
CA PRO A 313 -34.20 3.33 46.75
C PRO A 313 -34.01 4.86 46.81
N SER A 314 -32.80 5.32 47.11
CA SER A 314 -32.42 6.74 47.13
C SER A 314 -30.92 6.89 46.91
N GLY A 315 -30.49 7.88 46.11
CA GLY A 315 -29.08 8.16 45.83
C GLY A 315 -28.77 8.20 44.32
N PRO A 316 -27.48 8.15 43.94
CA PRO A 316 -27.06 8.18 42.54
C PRO A 316 -27.42 6.87 41.84
N ARG A 317 -28.17 6.97 40.73
CA ARG A 317 -28.60 5.82 39.90
C ARG A 317 -27.64 5.48 38.75
N SER A 318 -26.50 6.14 38.68
CA SER A 318 -25.48 5.89 37.67
C SER A 318 -24.09 6.01 38.26
N ILE A 319 -23.14 5.32 37.63
CA ILE A 319 -21.77 5.22 38.13
C ILE A 319 -21.04 6.57 38.19
N VAL A 320 -21.31 7.48 37.25
CA VAL A 320 -20.67 8.80 37.18
C VAL A 320 -21.00 9.65 38.44
N PRO A 321 -22.27 9.94 38.77
CA PRO A 321 -22.62 10.63 40.02
C PRO A 321 -22.19 9.88 41.29
N ALA A 322 -22.17 8.54 41.26
CA ALA A 322 -21.78 7.75 42.43
C ALA A 322 -20.28 7.87 42.74
N LEU A 323 -19.42 7.80 41.72
CA LEU A 323 -17.98 8.05 41.88
C LEU A 323 -17.69 9.52 42.16
N TYR A 324 -18.38 10.45 41.50
CA TYR A 324 -18.26 11.88 41.77
C TYR A 324 -18.56 12.19 43.25
N HIS A 325 -19.67 11.64 43.79
CA HIS A 325 -20.00 11.76 45.21
C HIS A 325 -18.89 11.20 46.10
N THR A 326 -18.33 10.04 45.73
CA THR A 326 -17.25 9.39 46.48
C THR A 326 -16.00 10.27 46.56
N VAL A 327 -15.63 10.91 45.45
CA VAL A 327 -14.48 11.85 45.41
C VAL A 327 -14.72 13.04 46.34
N VAL A 328 -15.90 13.65 46.29
CA VAL A 328 -16.18 14.91 47.03
C VAL A 328 -16.42 14.68 48.52
N THR A 329 -17.02 13.54 48.89
CA THR A 329 -17.47 13.29 50.27
C THR A 329 -16.64 12.25 51.01
N GLY A 330 -15.83 11.45 50.28
CA GLY A 330 -15.18 10.25 50.81
C GLY A 330 -16.14 9.10 51.10
N HIS A 331 -17.44 9.26 50.87
CA HIS A 331 -18.45 8.22 51.11
C HIS A 331 -18.81 7.49 49.80
N ALA A 332 -18.54 6.19 49.78
CA ALA A 332 -18.99 5.27 48.75
C ALA A 332 -20.31 4.58 49.16
N TYR A 333 -21.31 4.64 48.29
CA TYR A 333 -22.56 3.90 48.46
C TYR A 333 -22.33 2.38 48.46
N GLY A 334 -23.22 1.63 49.11
CA GLY A 334 -23.12 0.17 49.25
C GLY A 334 -22.71 -0.57 47.98
N PRO A 335 -23.43 -0.41 46.84
CA PRO A 335 -23.08 -1.05 45.58
C PRO A 335 -21.68 -0.68 45.05
N VAL A 336 -21.28 0.59 45.18
CA VAL A 336 -19.94 1.04 44.75
C VAL A 336 -18.87 0.44 45.65
N ARG A 337 -19.11 0.35 46.96
CA ARG A 337 -18.17 -0.23 47.92
C ARG A 337 -17.98 -1.74 47.67
N GLU A 338 -19.06 -2.48 47.51
CA GLU A 338 -19.03 -3.91 47.16
C GLU A 338 -18.34 -4.12 45.81
N TRP A 339 -18.64 -3.28 44.83
CA TRP A 339 -17.96 -3.32 43.54
C TRP A 339 -16.45 -3.07 43.66
N LEU A 340 -16.01 -2.07 44.44
CA LEU A 340 -14.59 -1.75 44.64
C LEU A 340 -13.83 -2.91 45.31
N VAL A 341 -14.42 -3.54 46.32
CA VAL A 341 -13.75 -4.57 47.14
C VAL A 341 -13.84 -5.96 46.49
N ASP A 342 -15.01 -6.35 46.00
CA ASP A 342 -15.29 -7.74 45.59
C ASP A 342 -15.22 -7.96 44.08
N SER A 343 -15.72 -7.01 43.27
CA SER A 343 -15.81 -7.17 41.82
C SER A 343 -14.58 -6.67 41.07
N LEU A 344 -14.21 -5.42 41.32
CA LEU A 344 -13.04 -4.80 40.71
C LEU A 344 -11.78 -5.29 41.43
N ALA A 345 -11.68 -5.03 42.74
CA ALA A 345 -10.53 -5.38 43.56
C ALA A 345 -9.18 -4.89 42.98
N GLU A 346 -8.07 -5.19 43.65
CA GLU A 346 -6.73 -4.84 43.16
C GLU A 346 -6.43 -5.49 41.79
N ARG A 347 -6.88 -6.74 41.58
CA ARG A 347 -6.58 -7.49 40.36
C ARG A 347 -7.33 -6.94 39.14
N GLY A 348 -8.60 -6.58 39.29
CA GLY A 348 -9.38 -5.98 38.20
C GLY A 348 -8.89 -4.58 37.87
N HIS A 349 -8.56 -3.78 38.90
CA HIS A 349 -7.91 -2.48 38.71
C HIS A 349 -6.62 -2.60 37.91
N LYS A 350 -5.68 -3.48 38.27
CA LYS A 350 -4.43 -3.67 37.51
C LYS A 350 -4.66 -4.06 36.04
N ARG A 351 -5.72 -4.81 35.75
CA ARG A 351 -6.07 -5.19 34.37
C ARG A 351 -6.70 -4.03 33.60
N TRP A 352 -7.58 -3.27 34.25
CA TRP A 352 -8.15 -2.06 33.68
C TRP A 352 -7.04 -1.07 33.34
N ASP A 353 -6.20 -0.75 34.33
CA ASP A 353 -5.08 0.18 34.19
C ASP A 353 -4.18 -0.22 33.01
N LYS A 354 -3.73 -1.47 32.98
CA LYS A 354 -2.91 -1.98 31.89
C LYS A 354 -3.61 -1.88 30.52
N ALA A 355 -4.91 -2.19 30.43
CA ALA A 355 -5.64 -2.16 29.18
C ALA A 355 -5.78 -0.73 28.62
N VAL A 356 -6.12 0.24 29.48
CA VAL A 356 -6.31 1.63 29.07
C VAL A 356 -4.98 2.31 28.78
N VAL A 357 -4.00 2.22 29.69
CA VAL A 357 -2.68 2.85 29.49
C VAL A 357 -2.00 2.28 28.26
N SER A 358 -1.89 0.95 28.14
CA SER A 358 -1.22 0.34 26.99
C SER A 358 -1.94 0.66 25.68
N GLY A 359 -3.27 0.64 25.64
CA GLY A 359 -4.00 0.90 24.40
C GLY A 359 -3.90 2.36 23.96
N LEU A 360 -3.99 3.31 24.89
CA LEU A 360 -3.83 4.74 24.58
C LEU A 360 -2.37 5.09 24.22
N GLU A 361 -1.37 4.51 24.88
CA GLU A 361 0.04 4.69 24.51
C GLU A 361 0.35 4.12 23.12
N ASN A 362 -0.18 2.93 22.80
CA ASN A 362 -0.06 2.34 21.46
C ASN A 362 -0.75 3.21 20.41
N LEU A 363 -1.95 3.73 20.72
CA LEU A 363 -2.68 4.62 19.81
C LEU A 363 -1.90 5.92 19.56
N ARG A 364 -1.29 6.51 20.59
CA ARG A 364 -0.39 7.67 20.46
C ARG A 364 0.77 7.37 19.52
N SER A 365 1.47 6.25 19.72
CA SER A 365 2.60 5.85 18.86
C SER A 365 2.15 5.58 17.43
N LEU A 366 1.03 4.89 17.20
CA LEU A 366 0.47 4.67 15.86
C LEU A 366 0.19 5.99 15.14
N VAL A 367 -0.39 6.97 15.82
CA VAL A 367 -0.72 8.27 15.21
C VAL A 367 0.56 9.06 14.89
N HIS A 368 1.47 9.18 15.85
CA HIS A 368 2.64 10.04 15.75
C HIS A 368 3.79 9.43 14.93
N GLU A 369 4.01 8.12 15.00
CA GLU A 369 5.14 7.44 14.36
C GLU A 369 4.78 6.84 13.00
N ASN A 370 3.52 6.47 12.78
CA ASN A 370 3.09 5.77 11.57
C ASN A 370 2.13 6.62 10.71
N PHE A 371 1.01 7.07 11.28
CA PHE A 371 -0.07 7.70 10.53
C PHE A 371 0.30 9.08 9.97
N LEU A 372 0.68 10.03 10.84
CA LEU A 372 1.02 11.40 10.42
C LEU A 372 2.22 11.43 9.46
N PRO A 373 3.34 10.71 9.71
CA PRO A 373 4.45 10.69 8.77
C PRO A 373 4.08 10.09 7.41
N ALA A 374 3.17 9.12 7.35
CA ALA A 374 2.71 8.57 6.07
C ALA A 374 1.88 9.60 5.28
N LEU A 375 1.04 10.38 5.97
CA LEU A 375 0.27 11.48 5.36
C LEU A 375 1.17 12.59 4.81
N GLU A 376 2.22 12.97 5.55
CA GLU A 376 3.22 13.95 5.08
C GLU A 376 3.90 13.50 3.78
N ARG A 377 4.28 12.22 3.69
CA ARG A 377 4.84 11.65 2.46
C ARG A 377 3.84 11.65 1.30
N CYS A 378 2.57 11.31 1.57
CA CYS A 378 1.51 11.44 0.57
C CYS A 378 1.38 12.88 0.06
N ALA A 379 1.44 13.87 0.96
CA ALA A 379 1.36 15.29 0.58
C ALA A 379 2.54 15.73 -0.31
N ILE A 380 3.77 15.27 -0.02
CA ILE A 380 4.96 15.56 -0.84
C ILE A 380 4.80 14.96 -2.24
N ILE A 381 4.39 13.69 -2.33
CA ILE A 381 4.16 13.01 -3.60
C ILE A 381 3.07 13.71 -4.41
N LEU A 382 1.93 13.99 -3.80
CA LEU A 382 0.81 14.66 -4.46
C LEU A 382 1.16 16.08 -4.91
N SER A 383 1.99 16.79 -4.14
CA SER A 383 2.49 18.13 -4.53
C SER A 383 3.38 18.05 -5.77
N ARG A 384 4.22 17.01 -5.86
CA ARG A 384 5.05 16.76 -7.06
C ARG A 384 4.21 16.37 -8.27
N LEU A 385 3.21 15.50 -8.09
CA LEU A 385 2.25 15.14 -9.14
C LEU A 385 1.45 16.37 -9.62
N ARG A 386 1.02 17.23 -8.70
CA ARG A 386 0.38 18.50 -9.06
C ARG A 386 1.31 19.40 -9.89
N GLY A 387 2.57 19.52 -9.50
CA GLY A 387 3.57 20.27 -10.26
C GLY A 387 3.77 19.74 -11.67
N LEU A 388 3.71 18.41 -11.86
CA LEU A 388 3.76 17.80 -13.19
C LEU A 388 2.57 18.22 -14.05
N VAL A 389 1.34 18.12 -13.54
CA VAL A 389 0.16 18.52 -14.34
C VAL A 389 0.18 20.01 -14.67
N GLN A 390 0.54 20.86 -13.71
CA GLN A 390 0.61 22.31 -13.95
C GLN A 390 1.64 22.70 -15.00
N PHE A 391 2.73 21.94 -15.12
CA PHE A 391 3.73 22.18 -16.15
C PHE A 391 3.28 21.72 -17.55
N TYR A 392 2.40 20.72 -17.61
CA TYR A 392 1.87 20.15 -18.85
C TYR A 392 0.37 20.42 -19.04
N ASP A 393 -0.14 21.54 -18.51
CA ASP A 393 -1.58 21.87 -18.47
C ASP A 393 -2.24 21.91 -19.87
N ASP A 394 -1.43 22.12 -20.91
CA ASP A 394 -1.85 22.11 -22.32
C ASP A 394 -1.90 20.70 -22.96
N ARG A 395 -1.52 19.64 -22.23
CA ARG A 395 -1.47 18.27 -22.77
C ARG A 395 -2.50 17.36 -22.10
N ASP A 396 -3.37 16.79 -22.93
CA ASP A 396 -4.37 15.79 -22.51
C ASP A 396 -3.76 14.37 -22.31
N ASP A 397 -2.45 14.20 -22.47
CA ASP A 397 -1.79 12.88 -22.50
C ASP A 397 -1.51 12.27 -21.12
N ILE A 398 -1.52 13.08 -20.06
CA ILE A 398 -1.17 12.64 -18.69
C ILE A 398 -2.33 11.90 -18.00
N GLY A 399 -3.58 12.25 -18.32
CA GLY A 399 -4.77 11.55 -17.82
C GLY A 399 -5.22 11.90 -16.40
N TYR A 400 -4.73 12.98 -15.80
CA TYR A 400 -5.28 13.53 -14.55
C TYR A 400 -5.15 15.05 -14.49
N SER A 401 -5.92 15.70 -13.60
CA SER A 401 -6.01 17.16 -13.52
C SER A 401 -5.41 17.75 -12.24
N ALA A 402 -5.11 19.06 -12.29
CA ALA A 402 -4.74 19.84 -11.11
C ALA A 402 -5.86 19.88 -10.05
N THR A 403 -7.13 19.77 -10.47
CA THR A 403 -8.28 19.73 -9.56
C THR A 403 -8.37 18.39 -8.82
N GLN A 404 -8.09 17.27 -9.49
CA GLN A 404 -8.03 15.94 -8.85
C GLN A 404 -6.92 15.87 -7.80
N THR A 405 -5.72 16.34 -8.11
CA THR A 405 -4.61 16.38 -7.15
C THR A 405 -4.87 17.34 -5.99
N SER A 406 -5.47 18.51 -6.25
CA SER A 406 -5.84 19.44 -5.18
C SER A 406 -6.88 18.84 -4.24
N ARG A 407 -7.88 18.12 -4.78
CA ARG A 407 -8.87 17.40 -3.96
C ARG A 407 -8.21 16.32 -3.09
N LEU A 408 -7.26 15.56 -3.62
CA LEU A 408 -6.51 14.58 -2.84
C LEU A 408 -5.69 15.24 -1.72
N LEU A 409 -5.01 16.36 -2.01
CA LEU A 409 -4.29 17.14 -1.01
C LEU A 409 -5.21 17.65 0.10
N ASP A 410 -6.41 18.13 -0.23
CA ASP A 410 -7.39 18.57 0.76
C ASP A 410 -7.84 17.42 1.68
N ILE A 411 -8.04 16.21 1.14
CA ILE A 411 -8.40 15.03 1.95
C ILE A 411 -7.23 14.61 2.86
N ILE A 412 -5.99 14.64 2.36
CA ILE A 412 -4.80 14.38 3.18
C ILE A 412 -4.69 15.41 4.31
N ALA A 413 -4.96 16.69 4.03
CA ALA A 413 -4.99 17.73 5.07
C ALA A 413 -6.09 17.49 6.11
N CYS A 414 -7.28 17.01 5.70
CA CYS A 414 -8.32 16.56 6.63
C CYS A 414 -7.84 15.42 7.53
N LEU A 415 -7.21 14.40 6.95
CA LEU A 415 -6.67 13.27 7.70
C LEU A 415 -5.58 13.71 8.69
N SER A 416 -4.72 14.65 8.30
CA SER A 416 -3.70 15.23 9.20
C SER A 416 -4.35 15.99 10.35
N LEU A 417 -5.37 16.83 10.09
CA LEU A 417 -6.11 17.54 11.13
C LEU A 417 -6.74 16.57 12.13
N VAL A 418 -7.42 15.54 11.63
CA VAL A 418 -8.03 14.49 12.47
C VAL A 418 -6.95 13.74 13.26
N GLY A 419 -5.82 13.38 12.64
CA GLY A 419 -4.70 12.74 13.31
C GLY A 419 -4.16 13.58 14.48
N HIS A 420 -3.98 14.90 14.29
CA HIS A 420 -3.56 15.78 15.37
C HIS A 420 -4.60 15.92 16.48
N LYS A 421 -5.89 15.98 16.15
CA LYS A 421 -6.97 16.02 17.14
C LYS A 421 -7.06 14.73 17.96
N ILE A 422 -6.94 13.57 17.30
CA ILE A 422 -6.84 12.27 17.98
C ILE A 422 -5.63 12.27 18.93
N LEU A 423 -4.47 12.71 18.46
CA LEU A 423 -3.25 12.74 19.27
C LEU A 423 -3.41 13.62 20.52
N SER A 424 -4.01 14.80 20.37
CA SER A 424 -4.33 15.69 21.51
C SER A 424 -5.25 14.99 22.51
N ASN A 425 -6.38 14.45 22.03
CA ASN A 425 -7.38 13.81 22.89
C ASN A 425 -6.81 12.57 23.61
N VAL A 426 -5.96 11.78 22.94
CA VAL A 426 -5.28 10.62 23.56
C VAL A 426 -4.35 11.07 24.67
N MET A 427 -3.56 12.12 24.44
CA MET A 427 -2.64 12.66 25.44
C MET A 427 -3.37 13.23 26.65
N ASP A 428 -4.43 14.01 26.40
CA ASP A 428 -5.28 14.58 27.45
C ASP A 428 -5.94 13.46 28.26
N GLU A 429 -6.52 12.45 27.59
CA GLU A 429 -7.17 11.34 28.27
C GLU A 429 -6.17 10.51 29.11
N LEU A 430 -4.97 10.24 28.61
CA LEU A 430 -3.92 9.52 29.35
C LEU A 430 -3.58 10.23 30.67
N GLU A 431 -3.44 11.56 30.64
CA GLU A 431 -3.13 12.34 31.84
C GLU A 431 -4.26 12.23 32.89
N HIS A 432 -5.50 12.41 32.46
CA HIS A 432 -6.68 12.32 33.33
C HIS A 432 -6.90 10.89 33.86
N PHE A 433 -6.70 9.88 33.01
CA PHE A 433 -6.81 8.48 33.40
C PHE A 433 -5.77 8.09 34.45
N ASN A 434 -4.52 8.53 34.32
CA ASN A 434 -3.48 8.23 35.32
C ASN A 434 -3.82 8.77 36.71
N ALA A 435 -4.37 10.00 36.78
CA ALA A 435 -4.85 10.59 38.03
C ALA A 435 -6.02 9.77 38.60
N PHE A 436 -7.01 9.44 37.76
CA PHE A 436 -8.15 8.62 38.14
C PHE A 436 -7.75 7.21 38.60
N SER A 437 -6.88 6.52 37.86
CA SER A 437 -6.42 5.16 38.16
C SER A 437 -5.70 5.10 39.50
N THR A 438 -4.84 6.09 39.78
CA THR A 438 -4.16 6.22 41.08
C THR A 438 -5.18 6.42 42.22
N TRP A 439 -6.18 7.27 42.00
CA TRP A 439 -7.22 7.55 43.00
C TRP A 439 -8.08 6.31 43.25
N LEU A 440 -8.48 5.63 42.17
CA LEU A 440 -9.28 4.42 42.23
C LEU A 440 -8.54 3.30 42.99
N ARG A 441 -7.23 3.17 42.79
CA ARG A 441 -6.40 2.24 43.56
C ARG A 441 -6.43 2.54 45.06
N LEU A 442 -6.29 3.82 45.44
CA LEU A 442 -6.36 4.25 46.84
C LEU A 442 -7.74 3.97 47.44
N GLN A 443 -8.83 4.18 46.70
CA GLN A 443 -10.17 3.86 47.18
C GLN A 443 -10.35 2.36 47.42
N ILE A 444 -9.85 1.50 46.52
CA ILE A 444 -9.88 0.04 46.72
C ILE A 444 -9.13 -0.33 48.01
N ASP A 445 -7.92 0.20 48.20
CA ASP A 445 -7.11 -0.09 49.39
C ASP A 445 -7.77 0.42 50.67
N ARG A 446 -8.36 1.62 50.64
CA ARG A 446 -9.05 2.23 51.79
C ARG A 446 -10.27 1.42 52.20
N GLN A 447 -11.09 0.97 51.25
CA GLN A 447 -12.30 0.19 51.54
C GLN A 447 -11.97 -1.25 51.96
N ALA A 448 -10.79 -1.77 51.60
CA ALA A 448 -10.32 -3.10 52.00
C ALA A 448 -9.49 -3.10 53.32
N SER A 449 -9.09 -1.93 53.82
CA SER A 449 -8.14 -1.77 54.93
C SER A 449 -8.80 -1.60 56.31
N SER A 450 -8.03 -1.88 57.37
CA SER A 450 -8.39 -1.54 58.76
C SER A 450 -8.11 -0.06 59.08
N THR A 451 -8.66 0.44 60.19
CA THR A 451 -8.73 1.87 60.54
C THR A 451 -7.39 2.60 60.60
N THR A 452 -6.28 1.95 60.95
CA THR A 452 -4.96 2.59 61.06
C THR A 452 -4.26 2.81 59.72
N THR A 453 -4.43 1.93 58.74
CA THR A 453 -3.87 2.12 57.39
C THR A 453 -4.70 3.11 56.56
N ALA A 454 -5.95 3.38 56.96
CA ALA A 454 -6.81 4.37 56.31
C ALA A 454 -6.31 5.82 56.52
N ASP A 455 -5.72 6.14 57.68
CA ASP A 455 -5.23 7.50 57.96
C ASP A 455 -4.02 7.87 57.08
N GLU A 456 -3.06 6.95 56.88
CA GLU A 456 -1.91 7.16 55.98
C GLU A 456 -2.33 7.33 54.51
N LEU A 457 -3.39 6.63 54.09
CA LEU A 457 -3.94 6.76 52.73
C LEU A 457 -4.65 8.10 52.53
N THR A 458 -5.20 8.69 53.60
CA THR A 458 -5.88 9.99 53.56
C THR A 458 -4.88 11.13 53.31
N GLU A 459 -3.66 11.04 53.87
CA GLU A 459 -2.60 12.02 53.58
C GLU A 459 -2.13 11.95 52.12
N LYS A 460 -2.05 10.74 51.54
CA LYS A 460 -1.72 10.56 50.12
C LYS A 460 -2.81 11.13 49.22
N GLU A 461 -4.08 10.89 49.55
CA GLU A 461 -5.23 11.44 48.82
C GLU A 461 -5.23 12.98 48.82
N ALA A 462 -4.83 13.62 49.93
CA ALA A 462 -4.77 15.09 50.02
C ALA A 462 -3.77 15.76 49.07
N THR A 463 -2.79 15.01 48.55
CA THR A 463 -1.81 15.50 47.56
C THR A 463 -2.23 15.25 46.10
N MET A 464 -3.36 14.58 45.88
CA MET A 464 -3.83 14.24 44.54
C MET A 464 -4.50 15.42 43.84
N ASP A 465 -4.40 15.42 42.51
CA ASP A 465 -5.14 16.35 41.67
C ASP A 465 -6.60 15.88 41.53
N THR A 466 -7.43 16.26 42.51
CA THR A 466 -8.86 15.94 42.52
C THR A 466 -9.58 16.51 41.29
N SER A 467 -9.10 17.63 40.73
CA SER A 467 -9.71 18.23 39.54
C SER A 467 -9.59 17.31 38.33
N LYS A 468 -8.43 16.68 38.12
CA LYS A 468 -8.23 15.71 37.02
C LYS A 468 -9.07 14.45 37.22
N VAL A 469 -9.18 13.96 38.46
CA VAL A 469 -10.02 12.80 38.78
C VAL A 469 -11.49 13.08 38.44
N LEU A 470 -12.02 14.23 38.88
CA LEU A 470 -13.41 14.61 38.59
C LEU A 470 -13.64 14.79 37.09
N THR A 471 -12.71 15.46 36.39
CA THR A 471 -12.79 15.65 34.94
C THR A 471 -12.81 14.31 34.20
N TYR A 472 -12.01 13.32 34.63
CA TYR A 472 -12.06 11.97 34.07
C TYR A 472 -13.43 11.31 34.28
N ILE A 473 -13.96 11.37 35.50
CA ILE A 473 -15.24 10.76 35.87
C ILE A 473 -16.39 11.36 35.03
N GLU A 474 -16.39 12.67 34.83
CA GLU A 474 -17.46 13.36 34.09
C GLU A 474 -17.33 13.20 32.56
N SER A 475 -16.10 13.27 32.03
CA SER A 475 -15.89 13.48 30.58
C SER A 475 -15.34 12.26 29.84
N TYR A 476 -14.73 11.28 30.53
CA TYR A 476 -14.00 10.16 29.91
C TYR A 476 -14.45 8.76 30.37
N LEU A 477 -15.15 8.66 31.51
CA LEU A 477 -15.49 7.38 32.12
C LEU A 477 -16.47 6.54 31.27
N THR A 478 -17.52 7.18 30.74
CA THR A 478 -18.58 6.48 29.97
C THR A 478 -18.51 6.75 28.47
N HIS A 479 -18.00 7.92 28.08
CA HIS A 479 -17.81 8.35 26.70
C HIS A 479 -16.42 8.94 26.58
N SER A 480 -15.89 9.04 25.38
CA SER A 480 -14.64 9.74 25.13
C SER A 480 -14.77 10.68 23.95
N PRO A 481 -14.07 11.83 23.96
CA PRO A 481 -13.91 12.67 22.78
C PRO A 481 -13.35 11.93 21.55
N LEU A 482 -12.75 10.74 21.75
CA LEU A 482 -12.25 9.89 20.68
C LEU A 482 -13.32 9.07 19.96
N ASP A 483 -14.50 8.86 20.58
CA ASP A 483 -15.65 8.15 19.99
C ASP A 483 -15.99 8.71 18.60
N VAL A 484 -15.91 10.03 18.48
CA VAL A 484 -16.15 10.84 17.28
C VAL A 484 -15.34 10.40 16.06
N TYR A 485 -14.16 9.84 16.27
CA TYR A 485 -13.24 9.45 15.19
C TYR A 485 -13.31 7.95 14.86
N PHE A 486 -13.76 7.14 15.82
CA PHE A 486 -13.63 5.67 15.78
C PHE A 486 -14.93 4.89 15.90
N ASP A 487 -16.03 5.52 16.34
CA ASP A 487 -17.32 4.86 16.47
C ASP A 487 -17.89 4.41 15.13
N GLN A 488 -18.87 3.51 15.21
CA GLN A 488 -19.59 3.04 14.04
C GLN A 488 -20.50 4.14 13.49
N VAL A 489 -20.34 4.42 12.20
CA VAL A 489 -21.21 5.31 11.44
C VAL A 489 -22.17 4.46 10.64
N SER A 490 -23.45 4.85 10.59
CA SER A 490 -24.42 4.19 9.72
C SER A 490 -24.07 4.43 8.24
N GLU A 491 -24.46 3.50 7.37
CA GLU A 491 -24.23 3.65 5.93
C GLU A 491 -25.04 4.83 5.35
N GLU A 492 -26.17 5.16 5.94
CA GLU A 492 -26.99 6.32 5.55
C GLU A 492 -26.27 7.64 5.83
N ASP A 493 -25.64 7.79 7.00
CA ASP A 493 -24.86 8.98 7.36
C ASP A 493 -23.61 9.10 6.47
N ARG A 494 -22.99 7.95 6.12
CA ARG A 494 -21.87 7.91 5.17
C ARG A 494 -22.27 8.41 3.79
N GLN A 495 -23.40 7.97 3.25
CA GLN A 495 -23.85 8.37 1.93
C GLN A 495 -24.25 9.86 1.90
N ALA A 496 -24.95 10.35 2.93
CA ALA A 496 -25.34 11.76 3.02
C ALA A 496 -24.14 12.72 3.10
N ASP A 497 -23.02 12.29 3.70
CA ASP A 497 -21.77 13.04 3.71
C ASP A 497 -21.04 12.95 2.37
N LEU A 498 -21.03 11.81 1.69
CA LEU A 498 -20.47 11.69 0.34
C LEU A 498 -21.14 12.62 -0.66
N ASP A 499 -22.48 12.60 -0.71
CA ASP A 499 -23.26 13.42 -1.65
C ASP A 499 -22.96 14.92 -1.49
N HIS A 500 -22.78 15.37 -0.25
CA HIS A 500 -22.48 16.77 0.05
C HIS A 500 -21.06 17.21 -0.31
N ILE A 501 -20.08 16.28 -0.24
CA ILE A 501 -18.69 16.59 -0.60
C ILE A 501 -18.53 16.67 -2.13
N GLU A 502 -19.36 15.94 -2.88
CA GLU A 502 -19.32 15.97 -4.35
C GLU A 502 -19.84 17.30 -4.95
N ASP A 503 -20.49 18.16 -4.17
CA ASP A 503 -20.95 19.50 -4.56
C ASP A 503 -19.81 20.53 -4.80
N GLY A 504 -18.54 20.12 -4.67
CA GLY A 504 -17.37 20.91 -5.08
C GLY A 504 -16.88 21.96 -4.06
N VAL A 505 -17.41 21.95 -2.83
CA VAL A 505 -16.93 22.78 -1.73
C VAL A 505 -15.66 22.15 -1.12
N GLY A 506 -14.66 22.97 -0.78
CA GLY A 506 -13.41 22.48 -0.17
C GLY A 506 -13.65 21.71 1.13
N ILE A 507 -13.42 20.39 1.09
CA ILE A 507 -13.73 19.42 2.17
C ILE A 507 -13.10 19.82 3.51
N PHE A 508 -11.90 20.40 3.48
CA PHE A 508 -11.18 20.85 4.67
C PHE A 508 -11.97 21.90 5.46
N ARG A 509 -12.57 22.87 4.78
CA ARG A 509 -13.36 23.93 5.44
C ARG A 509 -14.64 23.37 6.05
N ILE A 510 -15.24 22.36 5.40
CA ILE A 510 -16.42 21.67 5.92
C ILE A 510 -16.03 20.95 7.20
N LEU A 511 -14.97 20.14 7.18
CA LEU A 511 -14.51 19.40 8.35
C LEU A 511 -14.16 20.32 9.53
N ASP A 512 -13.38 21.38 9.31
CA ASP A 512 -13.03 22.34 10.37
C ASP A 512 -14.28 22.99 10.97
N ALA A 513 -15.26 23.36 10.15
CA ALA A 513 -16.53 23.89 10.62
C ALA A 513 -17.36 22.85 11.41
N GLN A 514 -17.37 21.58 10.98
CA GLN A 514 -18.07 20.51 11.70
C GLN A 514 -17.43 20.20 13.05
N LEU A 515 -16.09 20.15 13.12
CA LEU A 515 -15.36 19.96 14.37
C LEU A 515 -15.65 21.10 15.36
N LYS A 516 -15.64 22.35 14.91
CA LYS A 516 -16.00 23.51 15.75
C LYS A 516 -17.45 23.48 16.24
N LYS A 517 -18.39 23.10 15.38
CA LYS A 517 -19.81 22.94 15.76
C LYS A 517 -19.96 21.91 16.87
N GLN A 518 -19.26 20.79 16.74
CA GLN A 518 -19.31 19.72 17.71
C GLN A 518 -18.66 20.10 19.04
N GLU A 519 -17.49 20.77 19.01
CA GLU A 519 -16.86 21.33 20.21
C GLU A 519 -17.80 22.32 20.94
N SER A 520 -18.69 22.99 20.21
CA SER A 520 -19.74 23.86 20.78
C SER A 520 -21.05 23.14 21.17
N GLY A 521 -21.12 21.82 21.07
CA GLY A 521 -22.30 21.01 21.41
C GLY A 521 -23.44 21.07 20.39
N GLN A 522 -23.19 21.53 19.16
CA GLN A 522 -24.19 21.60 18.09
C GLN A 522 -24.23 20.30 17.27
N ALA A 523 -25.38 20.02 16.65
CA ALA A 523 -25.52 18.89 15.73
C ALA A 523 -24.55 19.03 14.55
N SER A 524 -23.61 18.09 14.46
CA SER A 524 -22.62 17.98 13.39
C SER A 524 -22.85 16.74 12.54
N ARG A 525 -22.35 16.78 11.30
CA ARG A 525 -22.24 15.59 10.45
C ARG A 525 -21.21 14.64 11.07
N LYS A 526 -21.58 13.36 11.18
CA LYS A 526 -20.78 12.36 11.88
C LYS A 526 -19.69 11.79 10.98
N ALA A 527 -20.04 11.29 9.80
CA ALA A 527 -19.14 10.48 8.97
C ALA A 527 -17.84 11.18 8.58
N LEU A 528 -17.90 12.48 8.25
CA LEU A 528 -16.74 13.25 7.80
C LEU A 528 -15.58 13.31 8.80
N GLN A 529 -15.87 13.14 10.09
CA GLN A 529 -14.86 13.19 11.16
C GLN A 529 -14.16 11.83 11.34
N HIS A 530 -14.77 10.73 10.90
CA HIS A 530 -14.22 9.40 11.09
C HIS A 530 -13.01 9.13 10.20
N VAL A 531 -11.96 8.56 10.80
CA VAL A 531 -10.73 8.23 10.08
C VAL A 531 -10.98 7.20 8.98
N ASP A 532 -11.79 6.17 9.25
CA ASP A 532 -12.12 5.12 8.28
C ASP A 532 -12.82 5.67 7.03
N PHE A 533 -13.73 6.64 7.22
CA PHE A 533 -14.41 7.31 6.13
C PHE A 533 -13.42 8.08 5.25
N LEU A 534 -12.60 8.95 5.85
CA LEU A 534 -11.63 9.76 5.13
C LEU A 534 -10.55 8.91 4.42
N VAL A 535 -10.08 7.82 5.06
CA VAL A 535 -9.12 6.90 4.46
C VAL A 535 -9.74 6.14 3.28
N SER A 536 -10.98 5.69 3.41
CA SER A 536 -11.70 5.04 2.31
C SER A 536 -11.92 6.03 1.16
N TYR A 537 -12.28 7.27 1.48
CA TYR A 537 -12.51 8.33 0.50
C TYR A 537 -11.25 8.73 -0.28
N VAL A 538 -10.11 8.92 0.39
CA VAL A 538 -8.83 9.20 -0.30
C VAL A 538 -8.40 8.02 -1.17
N THR A 539 -8.65 6.79 -0.72
CA THR A 539 -8.35 5.57 -1.48
C THR A 539 -9.20 5.53 -2.75
N THR A 540 -10.52 5.73 -2.66
CA THR A 540 -11.42 5.77 -3.82
C THR A 540 -11.05 6.89 -4.80
N CYS A 541 -10.77 8.10 -4.30
CA CYS A 541 -10.37 9.22 -5.14
C CYS A 541 -9.02 8.94 -5.85
N SER A 542 -8.07 8.32 -5.15
CA SER A 542 -6.76 7.97 -5.72
C SER A 542 -6.89 6.86 -6.75
N SER A 543 -7.71 5.82 -6.49
CA SER A 543 -8.00 4.76 -7.46
C SER A 543 -8.65 5.31 -8.73
N ARG A 544 -9.53 6.31 -8.62
CA ARG A 544 -10.10 7.00 -9.79
C ARG A 544 -9.01 7.71 -10.59
N MET A 545 -8.12 8.46 -9.93
CA MET A 545 -6.97 9.10 -10.58
C MET A 545 -6.06 8.07 -11.27
N PHE A 546 -5.75 6.95 -10.62
CA PHE A 546 -4.94 5.89 -11.24
C PHE A 546 -5.60 5.30 -12.49
N LYS A 547 -6.92 5.09 -12.44
CA LYS A 547 -7.71 4.59 -13.56
C LYS A 547 -7.73 5.58 -14.72
N ASP A 548 -7.88 6.88 -14.45
CA ASP A 548 -7.91 7.91 -15.48
C ASP A 548 -6.55 8.00 -16.22
N ILE A 549 -5.44 7.91 -15.47
CA ILE A 549 -4.07 7.85 -16.03
C ILE A 549 -3.88 6.60 -16.90
N ALA A 550 -4.33 5.44 -16.40
CA ALA A 550 -4.27 4.19 -17.15
C ALA A 550 -5.09 4.28 -18.45
N GLU A 551 -6.30 4.82 -18.40
CA GLU A 551 -7.16 5.01 -19.58
C GLU A 551 -6.57 6.01 -20.60
N ALA A 552 -5.97 7.11 -20.14
CA ALA A 552 -5.27 8.04 -21.04
C ALA A 552 -4.08 7.35 -21.74
N THR A 553 -3.27 6.61 -20.99
CA THR A 553 -2.14 5.86 -21.54
C THR A 553 -2.63 4.76 -22.49
N LYS A 554 -3.70 4.05 -22.14
CA LYS A 554 -4.32 3.01 -22.95
C LYS A 554 -4.81 3.54 -24.31
N ARG A 555 -5.40 4.74 -24.35
CA ARG A 555 -5.82 5.39 -25.61
C ARG A 555 -4.65 5.71 -26.55
N SER A 556 -3.46 5.86 -26.00
CA SER A 556 -2.27 6.14 -26.81
C SER A 556 -1.66 4.88 -27.45
N VAL A 557 -2.00 3.68 -26.97
CA VAL A 557 -1.52 2.40 -27.53
C VAL A 557 -2.09 2.19 -28.93
N ARG A 558 -1.22 1.86 -29.89
CA ARG A 558 -1.61 1.68 -31.30
C ARG A 558 -1.27 0.27 -31.76
N PHE A 559 -2.25 -0.42 -32.32
CA PHE A 559 -2.01 -1.66 -33.05
C PHE A 559 -1.98 -1.36 -34.55
N GLY A 560 -0.91 -1.77 -35.22
CA GLY A 560 -0.83 -1.70 -36.67
C GLY A 560 -1.60 -2.85 -37.33
N LYS A 561 -1.67 -2.80 -38.65
CA LYS A 561 -2.38 -3.81 -39.45
C LYS A 561 -1.73 -5.18 -39.30
N ALA A 562 -2.52 -6.19 -38.92
CA ALA A 562 -2.08 -7.57 -38.85
C ALA A 562 -1.61 -8.07 -40.23
N VAL A 563 -0.39 -8.61 -40.29
CA VAL A 563 0.18 -9.23 -41.49
C VAL A 563 0.06 -10.74 -41.35
N LYS A 564 -0.73 -11.36 -42.23
CA LYS A 564 -0.87 -12.82 -42.29
C LYS A 564 0.36 -13.42 -42.97
N LEU A 565 1.02 -14.33 -42.27
CA LEU A 565 2.18 -15.07 -42.75
C LEU A 565 1.79 -16.53 -42.90
N SER A 566 2.19 -17.14 -44.01
CA SER A 566 2.05 -18.57 -44.26
C SER A 566 3.22 -19.05 -45.09
N ILE A 567 3.70 -20.26 -44.78
CA ILE A 567 4.72 -20.97 -45.57
C ILE A 567 4.11 -22.12 -46.38
N GLY A 568 2.77 -22.24 -46.42
CA GLY A 568 2.05 -23.32 -47.10
C GLY A 568 2.13 -24.68 -46.39
N GLN A 569 2.77 -24.75 -45.22
CA GLN A 569 2.87 -25.92 -44.35
C GLN A 569 2.74 -25.48 -42.88
N PRO A 570 2.40 -26.40 -41.96
CA PRO A 570 2.38 -26.09 -40.53
C PRO A 570 3.76 -25.62 -40.04
N ILE A 571 3.76 -24.54 -39.27
CA ILE A 571 5.00 -23.91 -38.80
C ILE A 571 5.48 -24.61 -37.53
N THR A 572 6.56 -25.40 -37.64
CA THR A 572 7.11 -26.18 -36.53
C THR A 572 8.10 -25.39 -35.67
N GLN A 573 8.75 -24.37 -36.24
CA GLN A 573 9.72 -23.51 -35.55
C GLN A 573 9.58 -22.06 -35.99
N MET A 574 9.82 -21.15 -35.05
CA MET A 574 9.68 -19.72 -35.25
C MET A 574 10.59 -18.95 -34.28
N ASP A 575 11.27 -17.93 -34.79
CA ASP A 575 11.96 -16.91 -33.99
C ASP A 575 11.50 -15.52 -34.45
N THR A 576 11.48 -14.55 -33.55
CA THR A 576 11.07 -13.17 -33.86
C THR A 576 12.01 -12.21 -33.16
N GLN A 577 12.66 -11.36 -33.94
CA GLN A 577 13.59 -10.35 -33.43
C GLN A 577 13.33 -9.01 -34.13
N ILE A 578 13.40 -7.93 -33.37
CA ILE A 578 13.39 -6.57 -33.91
C ILE A 578 14.83 -6.06 -33.87
N CYS A 579 15.35 -5.66 -35.03
CA CYS A 579 16.71 -5.17 -35.18
C CYS A 579 16.71 -3.73 -35.69
N HIS A 580 17.60 -2.89 -35.13
CA HIS A 580 17.87 -1.57 -35.70
C HIS A 580 18.66 -1.72 -37.01
N THR A 581 18.11 -1.25 -38.12
CA THR A 581 18.83 -1.21 -39.40
C THR A 581 19.86 -0.09 -39.37
N SER A 582 21.07 -0.37 -38.88
CA SER A 582 22.23 0.43 -39.31
C SER A 582 22.40 0.20 -40.81
N GLY A 583 22.57 1.27 -41.61
CA GLY A 583 22.45 1.28 -43.07
C GLY A 583 23.44 0.44 -43.88
N ASN A 584 23.99 -0.65 -43.33
CA ASN A 584 24.73 -1.70 -44.02
C ASN A 584 24.66 -3.00 -43.20
N ALA A 585 23.62 -3.81 -43.43
CA ALA A 585 23.60 -5.19 -42.92
C ALA A 585 22.89 -6.10 -43.93
N SER A 586 23.68 -6.96 -44.57
CA SER A 586 23.24 -8.18 -45.26
C SER A 586 22.31 -9.00 -44.36
N CYS A 587 21.28 -9.62 -44.94
CA CYS A 587 20.44 -10.61 -44.26
C CYS A 587 21.31 -11.57 -43.43
N PRO A 588 20.96 -11.85 -42.17
CA PRO A 588 21.65 -12.87 -41.41
C PRO A 588 21.48 -14.23 -42.12
N GLU A 589 22.59 -14.91 -42.39
CA GLU A 589 22.58 -16.28 -42.91
C GLU A 589 21.81 -17.18 -41.93
N VAL A 590 20.77 -17.83 -42.44
CA VAL A 590 20.08 -18.91 -41.74
C VAL A 590 21.10 -20.04 -41.58
N SER A 591 21.67 -20.19 -40.39
CA SER A 591 22.51 -21.33 -40.06
C SER A 591 21.66 -22.60 -40.11
N HIS A 592 21.87 -23.43 -41.14
CA HIS A 592 21.34 -24.78 -41.20
C HIS A 592 21.72 -25.54 -39.92
N LEU A 593 20.70 -25.89 -39.13
CA LEU A 593 20.82 -26.89 -38.08
C LEU A 593 20.85 -28.26 -38.76
N ASP A 594 22.05 -28.83 -38.88
CA ASP A 594 22.22 -30.23 -39.24
C ASP A 594 21.56 -31.12 -38.17
N SER A 595 20.70 -32.01 -38.66
CA SER A 595 20.00 -33.04 -37.90
C SER A 595 20.97 -34.02 -37.25
N LYS A 596 20.74 -34.34 -35.98
CA LYS A 596 20.94 -35.69 -35.42
C LYS A 596 19.70 -36.14 -34.69
#